data_AF-A0A0J7NZC5-F1
#
_entry.id   AF-A0A0J7NZC5-F1
#
_cell.length_a   1.000
_cell.length_b   1.000
_cell.length_c   1.000
_cell.angle_alpha   90.00
_cell.angle_beta   90.00
_cell.angle_gamma   90.00
#
_symmetry.space_group_name_H-M   'P 1'
#
loop_
_entity.id
_entity.type
_entity.pdbx_description
1 polymer ?
#
loop_
_entity_poly.entity_id
_entity_poly.type
_entity_poly.pdbx_seq_one_letter_code
_entity_poly.pdbx_strand_id
1 'polypeptide(L)'
;MYFNATSNMLKIWMLVVIGVIAFYETMKHLARLAIKQRLRQSMMLLFSTALFSNYYSWWVYINYWNDDFYSQWYHQLFFSVTELISTAWVVHLADKKNAITHRKAFGIAAIALLHIMAGGWDQFFVNVVRGEGHAHQVRIFK
;
A
#
# COMPACT_ATOMS: atom_id res chain seq x y z
N MET A 1 10.63 -14.45 8.93
CA MET A 1 9.32 -15.13 8.82
C MET A 1 9.47 -16.53 9.40
N TYR A 2 8.75 -16.80 10.48
CA TYR A 2 8.71 -18.12 11.11
C TYR A 2 7.54 -18.91 10.51
N PHE A 3 7.84 -20.06 9.92
CA PHE A 3 6.82 -20.96 9.38
C PHE A 3 6.26 -21.84 10.50
N ASN A 4 5.45 -21.23 11.36
CA ASN A 4 4.81 -21.91 12.48
C ASN A 4 3.38 -22.29 12.10
N ALA A 5 2.91 -23.47 12.52
CA ALA A 5 1.53 -23.91 12.32
C ALA A 5 0.57 -23.22 13.31
N THR A 6 0.40 -21.90 13.20
CA THR A 6 -0.45 -21.08 14.08
C THR A 6 -1.63 -20.46 13.32
N SER A 7 -2.64 -19.99 14.05
CA SER A 7 -3.77 -19.23 13.46
C SER A 7 -3.30 -17.98 12.69
N ASN A 8 -2.22 -17.33 13.15
CA ASN A 8 -1.64 -16.18 12.46
C ASN A 8 -1.05 -16.56 11.09
N MET A 9 -0.47 -17.76 10.96
CA MET A 9 0.02 -18.26 9.67
C MET A 9 -1.13 -18.46 8.67
N LEU A 10 -2.30 -18.90 9.12
CA LEU A 10 -3.50 -18.97 8.28
C LEU A 10 -3.94 -17.57 7.81
N LYS A 11 -3.91 -16.56 8.69
CA LYS A 11 -4.23 -15.16 8.33
C LYS A 11 -3.26 -14.62 7.29
N ILE A 12 -1.95 -14.85 7.48
CA ILE A 12 -0.90 -14.47 6.52
C ILE A 12 -1.14 -15.15 5.18
N TRP A 13 -1.41 -16.46 5.18
CA TRP A 13 -1.68 -17.21 3.95
C TRP A 13 -2.90 -16.67 3.20
N MET A 14 -4.01 -16.42 3.90
CA MET A 14 -5.22 -15.83 3.32
C MET A 14 -4.94 -14.45 2.73
N LEU A 15 -4.22 -13.58 3.45
CA LEU A 15 -3.82 -12.26 2.95
C LEU A 15 -3.00 -12.40 1.67
N VAL A 16 -2.06 -13.34 1.64
CA VAL A 16 -1.20 -13.56 0.48
C VAL A 16 -1.99 -14.01 -0.73
N VAL A 17 -2.87 -15.01 -0.56
CA VAL A 17 -3.70 -15.54 -1.65
C VAL A 17 -4.61 -14.45 -2.21
N ILE A 18 -5.29 -13.70 -1.34
CA ILE A 18 -6.17 -12.61 -1.75
C ILE A 18 -5.37 -11.52 -2.49
N GLY A 19 -4.21 -11.13 -1.96
CA GLY A 19 -3.34 -10.13 -2.57
C GLY A 19 -2.86 -10.54 -3.96
N VAL A 20 -2.41 -11.78 -4.14
CA VAL A 20 -1.99 -12.32 -5.44
C VAL A 20 -3.14 -12.35 -6.45
N ILE A 21 -4.33 -12.82 -6.04
CA ILE A 21 -5.52 -12.86 -6.92
C ILE A 21 -5.95 -11.45 -7.32
N ALA A 22 -6.01 -10.52 -6.36
CA ALA A 22 -6.39 -9.14 -6.63
C ALA A 22 -5.39 -8.45 -7.58
N PHE A 23 -4.09 -8.66 -7.38
CA PHE A 23 -3.05 -8.16 -8.27
C PHE A 23 -3.18 -8.75 -9.67
N TYR A 24 -3.37 -10.07 -9.79
CA TYR A 24 -3.57 -10.75 -11.06
C TYR A 24 -4.76 -10.20 -11.84
N GLU A 25 -5.94 -10.10 -11.22
CA GLU A 25 -7.15 -9.58 -11.88
C GLU A 25 -7.00 -8.10 -12.27
N THR A 26 -6.32 -7.29 -11.45
CA THR A 26 -6.00 -5.90 -11.77
C THR A 26 -5.08 -5.80 -12.98
N MET A 27 -4.00 -6.57 -13.01
CA MET A 27 -3.05 -6.59 -14.14
C MET A 27 -3.71 -7.09 -15.42
N LYS A 28 -4.53 -8.14 -15.33
CA LYS A 28 -5.34 -8.66 -16.45
C LYS A 28 -6.32 -7.62 -16.98
N HIS A 29 -6.96 -6.85 -16.10
CA HIS A 29 -7.82 -5.74 -16.48
C HIS A 29 -7.04 -4.65 -17.23
N LEU A 30 -5.92 -4.20 -16.68
CA LEU A 30 -5.07 -3.17 -17.31
C LEU A 30 -4.49 -3.64 -18.65
N ALA A 31 -4.07 -4.90 -18.76
CA ALA A 31 -3.60 -5.50 -20.01
C ALA A 31 -4.71 -5.52 -21.08
N ARG A 32 -5.95 -5.87 -20.70
CA ARG A 32 -7.10 -5.80 -21.61
C ARG A 32 -7.38 -4.38 -22.08
N LEU A 33 -7.21 -3.37 -21.22
CA LEU A 33 -7.33 -1.96 -21.61
C LEU A 33 -6.20 -1.53 -22.55
N ALA A 34 -4.98 -2.01 -22.33
CA ALA A 34 -3.81 -1.76 -23.18
C ALA A 34 -4.04 -2.28 -24.60
N ILE A 35 -4.45 -3.55 -24.72
CA ILE A 35 -4.75 -4.21 -26.01
C ILE A 35 -5.83 -3.45 -26.78
N LYS A 36 -6.85 -2.93 -26.08
CA LYS A 36 -7.93 -2.15 -26.68
C LYS A 36 -7.57 -0.68 -26.95
N GLN A 37 -6.33 -0.25 -26.71
CA GLN A 37 -5.85 1.15 -26.83
C GLN A 37 -6.65 2.16 -25.98
N ARG A 38 -7.34 1.66 -24.94
CA ARG A 38 -8.16 2.44 -24.00
C ARG A 38 -7.43 2.80 -22.72
N LEU A 39 -6.22 2.28 -22.54
CA LEU A 39 -5.42 2.57 -21.37
C LEU A 39 -4.89 4.00 -21.38
N ARG A 40 -5.08 4.70 -20.27
CA ARG A 40 -4.54 6.03 -20.01
C ARG A 40 -3.17 5.90 -19.34
N GLN A 41 -2.11 6.25 -20.05
CA GLN A 41 -0.73 6.06 -19.60
C GLN A 41 -0.39 6.85 -18.31
N SER A 42 -0.98 8.02 -18.11
CA SER A 42 -0.78 8.78 -16.87
C SER A 42 -1.29 8.04 -15.62
N MET A 43 -2.38 7.30 -15.74
CA MET A 43 -2.91 6.48 -14.63
C MET A 43 -2.10 5.21 -14.43
N MET A 44 -1.49 4.66 -15.48
CA MET A 44 -0.53 3.57 -15.33
C MET A 44 0.69 3.99 -14.53
N LEU A 45 1.24 5.19 -14.79
CA LEU A 45 2.35 5.72 -14.03
C LEU A 45 1.99 5.88 -12.55
N LEU A 46 0.82 6.45 -12.25
CA LEU A 46 0.31 6.58 -10.88
C LEU A 46 0.06 5.22 -10.21
N PHE A 47 -0.44 4.23 -10.96
CA PHE A 47 -0.62 2.88 -10.44
C PHE A 47 0.72 2.22 -10.12
N SER A 48 1.73 2.38 -10.99
CA SER A 48 3.07 1.84 -10.77
C SER A 48 3.72 2.39 -9.49
N THR A 49 3.52 3.68 -9.16
CA THR A 49 4.03 4.23 -7.91
C THR A 49 3.25 3.71 -6.69
N ALA A 50 1.95 3.47 -6.82
CA ALA A 50 1.13 2.89 -5.77
C ALA A 50 1.47 1.41 -5.47
N LEU A 51 2.03 0.66 -6.43
CA LEU A 51 2.42 -0.74 -6.20
C LEU A 51 3.41 -0.89 -5.06
N PHE A 52 4.39 0.00 -4.96
CA PHE A 52 5.40 -0.06 -3.91
C PHE A 52 4.80 0.10 -2.52
N SER A 53 3.91 1.08 -2.34
CA SER A 53 3.31 1.35 -1.03
C SER A 53 2.27 0.29 -0.63
N ASN A 54 1.52 -0.26 -1.58
CA ASN A 54 0.65 -1.42 -1.33
C ASN A 54 1.46 -2.68 -0.95
N TYR A 55 2.59 -2.92 -1.64
CA TYR A 55 3.51 -4.01 -1.31
C TYR A 55 4.12 -3.84 0.09
N TYR A 56 4.57 -2.63 0.42
CA TYR A 56 5.11 -2.32 1.75
C TYR A 56 4.06 -2.58 2.84
N SER A 57 2.84 -2.08 2.65
CA SER A 57 1.73 -2.29 3.58
C SER A 57 1.42 -3.77 3.79
N TRP A 58 1.38 -4.55 2.70
CA TRP A 58 1.23 -6.00 2.78
C TRP A 58 2.34 -6.65 3.62
N TRP A 59 3.60 -6.29 3.38
CA TRP A 59 4.72 -6.82 4.15
C TRP A 59 4.65 -6.46 5.64
N VAL A 60 4.22 -5.24 5.98
CA VAL A 60 4.03 -4.81 7.37
C VAL A 60 2.99 -5.68 8.09
N TYR A 61 1.86 -5.99 7.47
CA TYR A 61 0.86 -6.89 8.07
C TYR A 61 1.40 -8.30 8.32
N ILE A 62 2.18 -8.83 7.37
CA ILE A 62 2.85 -10.12 7.55
C ILE A 62 3.73 -10.08 8.80
N ASN A 63 4.53 -9.02 8.98
CA ASN A 63 5.41 -8.88 10.14
C ASN A 63 4.63 -8.72 11.45
N TYR A 64 3.56 -7.93 11.47
CA TYR A 64 2.72 -7.80 12.68
C TYR A 64 2.16 -9.13 13.16
N TRP A 65 1.68 -9.97 12.25
CA TRP A 65 1.21 -11.31 12.60
C TRP A 65 2.32 -12.32 12.88
N ASN A 66 3.49 -12.15 12.26
CA ASN A 66 4.64 -13.04 12.47
C ASN A 66 5.33 -12.80 13.81
N ASP A 67 5.40 -11.54 14.25
CA ASP A 67 6.13 -11.10 15.45
C ASP A 67 5.19 -10.77 16.62
N ASP A 68 3.86 -10.93 16.42
CA ASP A 68 2.80 -10.55 17.36
C ASP A 68 2.94 -9.12 17.92
N PHE A 69 3.42 -8.20 17.07
CA PHE A 69 3.67 -6.81 17.41
C PHE A 69 2.62 -5.92 16.72
N TYR A 70 1.73 -5.30 17.49
CA TYR A 70 0.57 -4.57 16.94
C TYR A 70 0.52 -3.08 17.29
N SER A 71 1.63 -2.49 17.77
CA SER A 71 1.64 -1.12 18.33
C SER A 71 1.11 -0.05 17.36
N GLN A 72 1.36 -0.22 16.06
CA GLN A 72 0.96 0.73 15.01
C GLN A 72 -0.10 0.15 14.07
N TRP A 73 -0.83 -0.89 14.50
CA TRP A 73 -1.81 -1.59 13.68
C TRP A 73 -2.91 -0.67 13.11
N TYR A 74 -3.49 0.19 13.95
CA TYR A 74 -4.57 1.09 13.53
C TYR A 74 -4.09 2.18 12.55
N HIS A 75 -2.88 2.70 12.77
CA HIS A 75 -2.26 3.62 11.83
C HIS A 75 -2.06 2.91 10.49
N GLN A 76 -1.41 1.75 10.47
CA GLN A 76 -1.20 0.97 9.25
C GLN A 76 -2.51 0.63 8.54
N LEU A 77 -3.56 0.29 9.28
CA LEU A 77 -4.90 0.04 8.74
C LEU A 77 -5.47 1.25 8.02
N PHE A 78 -5.40 2.43 8.64
CA PHE A 78 -5.86 3.67 8.03
C PHE A 78 -5.13 3.93 6.70
N PHE A 79 -3.80 3.92 6.70
CA PHE A 79 -2.98 4.13 5.49
C PHE A 79 -3.29 3.11 4.39
N SER A 80 -3.45 1.84 4.76
CA SER A 80 -3.72 0.78 3.79
C SER A 80 -5.10 0.94 3.15
N VAL A 81 -6.12 1.29 3.93
CA VAL A 81 -7.49 1.50 3.42
C VAL A 81 -7.55 2.70 2.49
N THR A 82 -6.98 3.84 2.88
CA THR A 82 -6.92 5.04 2.03
C THR A 82 -6.12 4.77 0.76
N GLU A 83 -5.02 4.01 0.86
CA GLU A 83 -4.22 3.63 -0.30
C GLU A 83 -5.01 2.73 -1.27
N LEU A 84 -5.70 1.71 -0.76
CA LEU A 84 -6.53 0.83 -1.59
C LEU A 84 -7.64 1.59 -2.30
N ILE A 85 -8.28 2.56 -1.63
CA ILE A 85 -9.29 3.43 -2.24
C ILE A 85 -8.68 4.26 -3.38
N SER A 86 -7.51 4.86 -3.13
CA SER A 86 -6.80 5.65 -4.13
C SER A 86 -6.40 4.80 -5.34
N THR A 87 -5.81 3.62 -5.12
CA THR A 87 -5.47 2.64 -6.16
C THR A 87 -6.70 2.21 -6.95
N ALA A 88 -7.83 1.93 -6.30
CA ALA A 88 -9.07 1.57 -6.97
C ALA A 88 -9.58 2.70 -7.88
N TRP A 89 -9.49 3.96 -7.45
CA TRP A 89 -9.84 5.10 -8.29
C TRP A 89 -8.88 5.28 -9.47
N VAL A 90 -7.57 5.09 -9.27
CA VAL A 90 -6.57 5.15 -10.34
C VAL A 90 -6.85 4.06 -11.39
N VAL A 91 -7.08 2.82 -10.96
CA VAL A 91 -7.42 1.69 -11.87
C VAL A 91 -8.72 1.97 -12.62
N HIS A 92 -9.74 2.50 -11.94
CA HIS A 92 -10.99 2.88 -12.59
C HIS A 92 -10.83 4.00 -13.62
N LEU A 93 -10.01 5.02 -13.33
CA LEU A 93 -9.72 6.13 -14.24
C LEU A 93 -8.72 5.78 -15.35
N ALA A 94 -8.09 4.60 -15.28
CA ALA A 94 -7.17 4.11 -16.30
C ALA A 94 -7.89 3.79 -17.63
N ASP A 95 -9.20 3.51 -17.61
CA ASP A 95 -9.99 3.41 -18.84
C ASP A 95 -10.35 4.81 -19.36
N LYS A 96 -9.95 5.12 -20.60
CA LYS A 96 -10.31 6.36 -21.31
C LYS A 96 -11.81 6.61 -21.41
N LYS A 97 -12.66 5.58 -21.30
CA LYS A 97 -14.12 5.74 -21.23
C LYS A 97 -14.59 6.48 -19.98
N ASN A 98 -13.84 6.39 -18.89
CA ASN A 98 -14.16 7.07 -17.65
C ASN A 98 -13.55 8.48 -17.70
N ALA A 99 -14.40 9.49 -17.73
CA ALA A 99 -13.97 10.87 -17.65
C ALA A 99 -13.32 11.13 -16.28
N ILE A 100 -12.20 11.85 -16.29
CA ILE A 100 -11.55 12.29 -15.06
C ILE A 100 -12.44 13.37 -14.44
N THR A 101 -13.02 13.06 -13.30
CA THR A 101 -13.81 14.03 -12.52
C THR A 101 -12.91 14.69 -11.50
N HIS A 102 -13.08 16.00 -11.29
CA HIS A 102 -12.31 16.76 -10.30
C HIS A 102 -12.37 16.13 -8.91
N ARG A 103 -13.51 15.54 -8.53
CA ARG A 103 -13.68 14.87 -7.22
C ARG A 103 -12.75 13.68 -7.05
N LYS A 104 -12.67 12.78 -8.03
CA LYS A 104 -11.79 11.59 -7.95
C LYS A 104 -10.31 11.99 -8.03
N ALA A 105 -9.97 12.92 -8.92
CA ALA A 105 -8.60 13.41 -9.06
C ALA A 105 -8.11 14.12 -7.78
N PHE A 106 -8.95 15.00 -7.21
CA PHE A 106 -8.66 15.66 -5.95
C PHE A 106 -8.56 14.65 -4.80
N GLY A 107 -9.43 13.65 -4.74
CA GLY A 107 -9.38 12.59 -3.74
C GLY A 107 -8.06 11.80 -3.78
N ILE A 108 -7.62 11.38 -4.97
CA ILE A 108 -6.31 10.72 -5.15
C ILE A 108 -5.17 11.62 -4.66
N ALA A 109 -5.17 12.90 -5.05
CA ALA A 109 -4.14 13.85 -4.65
C ALA A 109 -4.14 14.12 -3.15
N ALA A 110 -5.31 14.29 -2.53
CA ALA A 110 -5.45 14.53 -1.10
C ALA A 110 -4.93 13.34 -0.27
N ILE A 111 -5.25 12.10 -0.67
CA ILE A 111 -4.72 10.89 -0.02
C ILE A 111 -3.20 10.83 -0.17
N ALA A 112 -2.67 11.10 -1.36
CA ALA A 112 -1.22 11.10 -1.59
C ALA A 112 -0.50 12.15 -0.73
N LEU A 113 -1.04 13.37 -0.64
CA LEU A 113 -0.49 14.43 0.21
C LEU A 113 -0.53 14.05 1.68
N LEU A 114 -1.65 13.46 2.14
CA LEU A 114 -1.78 12.97 3.50
C LEU A 114 -0.67 11.95 3.81
N HIS A 115 -0.44 10.98 2.91
CA HIS A 115 0.59 9.97 3.11
C HIS A 115 2.01 10.53 3.11
N ILE A 116 2.30 11.50 2.24
CA ILE A 116 3.59 12.20 2.22
C ILE A 116 3.80 12.97 3.54
N MET A 117 2.79 13.69 4.01
CA MET A 117 2.90 14.48 5.24
C MET A 117 3.05 13.59 6.48
N ALA A 118 2.19 12.57 6.60
CA ALA A 118 2.21 11.70 7.76
C ALA A 118 3.45 10.78 7.76
N GLY A 119 3.81 10.21 6.61
CA GLY A 119 5.07 9.47 6.45
C GLY A 119 6.30 10.33 6.69
N GLY A 120 6.30 11.59 6.22
CA GLY A 120 7.36 12.55 6.49
C GLY A 120 7.48 12.92 7.97
N TRP A 121 6.36 13.10 8.67
CA TRP A 121 6.38 13.36 10.09
C TRP A 121 6.93 12.16 10.89
N ASP A 122 6.38 10.97 10.65
CA ASP A 122 6.72 9.77 11.42
C ASP A 122 8.13 9.24 11.09
N GLN A 123 8.49 9.16 9.81
CA GLN A 123 9.76 8.55 9.40
C GLN A 123 10.93 9.53 9.34
N PHE A 124 10.68 10.80 9.01
CA PHE A 124 11.75 11.77 8.89
C PHE A 124 11.87 12.61 10.17
N PHE A 125 10.79 13.24 10.63
CA PHE A 125 10.91 14.13 11.79
C PHE A 125 11.13 13.38 13.11
N VAL A 126 10.31 12.37 13.41
CA VAL A 126 10.45 11.61 14.67
C VAL A 126 11.73 10.78 14.67
N ASN A 127 11.99 9.99 13.62
CA ASN A 127 13.14 9.09 13.65
C ASN A 127 14.49 9.79 13.42
N VAL A 128 14.55 10.77 12.52
CA VAL A 128 15.81 11.45 12.15
C VAL A 128 16.05 12.70 12.99
N VAL A 129 15.07 13.60 13.09
CA VAL A 129 15.27 14.90 13.76
C VAL A 129 15.22 14.77 15.28
N ARG A 130 14.28 14.00 15.83
CA ARG A 130 14.24 13.73 17.29
C ARG A 130 15.20 12.63 17.74
N GLY A 131 15.82 11.90 16.80
CA GLY A 131 16.79 10.84 17.10
C GLY A 131 16.19 9.59 17.75
N GLU A 132 14.86 9.45 17.78
CA GLU A 132 14.17 8.29 18.35
C GLU A 132 14.43 7.00 17.53
N GLY A 133 14.90 7.14 16.29
CA GLY A 133 15.36 6.02 15.46
C GLY A 133 16.65 5.36 15.95
N HIS A 134 17.47 6.03 16.77
CA HIS A 134 18.71 5.46 17.30
C HIS A 134 18.48 4.40 18.38
N ALA A 135 17.34 4.43 19.07
CA ALA A 135 17.00 3.43 20.08
C ALA A 135 16.81 2.02 19.48
N HIS A 136 16.45 1.93 18.20
CA HIS A 136 16.26 0.65 17.51
C HIS A 136 17.56 -0.04 17.06
N GLN A 137 18.70 0.66 17.00
CA GLN A 137 19.99 0.01 16.66
C GLN A 137 20.58 -0.83 17.80
N VAL A 138 20.17 -0.61 19.05
CA VAL A 138 20.77 -1.28 20.22
C VAL A 138 20.34 -2.75 20.35
N ARG A 139 19.34 -3.22 19.60
CA ARG A 139 18.91 -4.64 19.60
C ARG A 139 19.63 -5.53 18.58
N ILE A 140 20.51 -4.99 17.74
CA ILE A 140 21.27 -5.80 16.76
C ILE A 140 22.58 -6.35 17.36
N PHE A 141 22.97 -5.89 18.57
CA PHE A 141 24.16 -6.36 19.29
C PHE A 141 23.85 -6.82 20.73
N LYS A 142 22.79 -7.59 20.93
CA LYS A 142 22.64 -8.41 22.15
C LYS A 142 22.07 -9.78 21.83
#